data_AF-A0A7W4G863-F1
#
_entry.id   AF-A0A7W4G863-F1
#
_cell.length_a   1.000
_cell.length_b   1.000
_cell.length_c   1.000
_cell.angle_alpha   90.00
_cell.angle_beta   90.00
_cell.angle_gamma   90.00
#
_symmetry.space_group_name_H-M   'P 1'
#
loop_
_entity.id
_entity.type
_entity.pdbx_description
1 polymer ?
#
loop_
_entity_poly.entity_id
_entity_poly.type
_entity_poly.pdbx_seq_one_letter_code
_entity_poly.pdbx_strand_id
1 'polypeptide(L)'
;MPHSLSDEQLSQAIETMMVEQNLRGMQNLYAYQQTGTYLRAAKSLFDAKSTVLIGTGFAVKQTFETDGPVGAIALYNALITLGKNPILVCGNPLYSALKNEFNCFELPLNNFTDAMAFSKAALAELKPDCVLSIERPGLCHGNKYYNMRGIDISADCGCFDFFVSQASCPTVAIGDGGNEIGMGNLSQYMTELSIMPCLTCCDELLLADVSNWAAYGIIAFLSRWHSQDLLAEVDTLAILQYLSERGSVDGVTHKNELTEDGLHAMHGQQLIARLRQLSGVANQNEDL
;
A
#
# COMPACT_ATOMS: atom_id res chain seq x y z
N MET A 1 17.96 -7.93 30.08
CA MET A 1 17.28 -7.06 29.10
C MET A 1 17.16 -7.88 27.82
N PRO A 2 15.97 -8.25 27.32
CA PRO A 2 15.89 -8.78 25.96
C PRO A 2 16.50 -7.72 25.03
N HIS A 3 17.43 -8.13 24.18
CA HIS A 3 17.99 -7.22 23.17
C HIS A 3 16.89 -6.84 22.19
N SER A 4 16.63 -5.54 22.05
CA SER A 4 15.81 -5.02 20.96
C SER A 4 16.44 -5.47 19.63
N LEU A 5 15.62 -5.99 18.72
CA LEU A 5 16.04 -6.36 17.36
C LEU A 5 16.80 -5.19 16.70
N SER A 6 17.86 -5.45 15.93
CA SER A 6 18.40 -4.44 15.01
C SER A 6 17.35 -4.04 13.97
N ASP A 7 17.54 -2.94 13.24
CA ASP A 7 16.59 -2.51 12.21
C ASP A 7 16.51 -3.54 11.07
N GLU A 8 17.61 -4.21 10.74
CA GLU A 8 17.65 -5.32 9.76
C GLU A 8 16.88 -6.55 10.27
N GLN A 9 17.06 -6.90 11.55
CA GLN A 9 16.34 -8.01 12.16
C GLN A 9 14.85 -7.73 12.27
N LEU A 10 14.47 -6.47 12.56
CA LEU A 10 13.08 -6.03 12.55
C LEU A 10 12.48 -6.13 11.15
N SER A 11 13.21 -5.70 10.12
CA SER A 11 12.75 -5.78 8.72
C SER A 11 12.47 -7.22 8.33
N GLN A 12 13.42 -8.12 8.59
CA GLN A 12 13.27 -9.54 8.30
C GLN A 12 12.06 -10.16 9.02
N ALA A 13 11.83 -9.78 10.28
CA ALA A 13 10.70 -10.27 11.06
C ALA A 13 9.36 -9.75 10.52
N ILE A 14 9.30 -8.47 10.14
CA ILE A 14 8.12 -7.86 9.50
C ILE A 14 7.86 -8.51 8.14
N GLU A 15 8.86 -8.59 7.26
CA GLU A 15 8.73 -9.23 5.95
C GLU A 15 8.18 -10.66 6.04
N THR A 16 8.71 -11.45 6.98
CA THR A 16 8.24 -12.83 7.20
C THR A 16 6.80 -12.87 7.72
N MET A 17 6.43 -11.93 8.61
CA MET A 17 5.07 -11.84 9.15
C MET A 17 4.06 -11.42 8.09
N MET A 18 4.45 -10.56 7.15
CA MET A 18 3.55 -9.99 6.14
C MET A 18 3.07 -11.02 5.12
N VAL A 19 3.85 -12.08 4.89
CA VAL A 19 3.53 -13.16 3.94
C VAL A 19 3.27 -14.50 4.62
N GLU A 20 2.98 -14.52 5.92
CA GLU A 20 2.89 -15.74 6.71
C GLU A 20 1.66 -16.61 6.39
N GLN A 21 0.56 -16.00 5.92
CA GLN A 21 -0.69 -16.70 5.58
C GLN A 21 -0.67 -17.25 4.15
N ASN A 22 0.17 -16.66 3.29
CA ASN A 22 0.44 -17.09 1.93
C ASN A 22 -0.83 -17.29 1.08
N LEU A 23 -1.80 -16.39 1.21
CA LEU A 23 -3.15 -16.54 0.63
C LEU A 23 -3.12 -16.60 -0.90
N ARG A 24 -2.19 -15.86 -1.50
CA ARG A 24 -2.02 -15.70 -2.95
C ARG A 24 -0.63 -16.09 -3.44
N GLY A 25 0.16 -16.80 -2.63
CA GLY A 25 1.51 -17.22 -3.02
C GLY A 25 2.61 -16.19 -2.72
N MET A 26 2.34 -15.15 -1.93
CA MET A 26 3.32 -14.10 -1.62
C MET A 26 4.55 -14.62 -0.87
N GLN A 27 4.42 -15.68 -0.07
CA GLN A 27 5.56 -16.34 0.56
C GLN A 27 6.50 -16.98 -0.49
N ASN A 28 5.92 -17.52 -1.57
CA ASN A 28 6.70 -18.13 -2.65
C ASN A 28 7.46 -17.06 -3.43
N LEU A 29 6.82 -15.92 -3.71
CA LEU A 29 7.48 -14.77 -4.35
C LEU A 29 8.56 -14.16 -3.46
N TYR A 30 8.29 -14.07 -2.16
CA TYR A 30 9.23 -13.54 -1.17
C TYR A 30 10.56 -14.30 -1.16
N ALA A 31 10.56 -15.61 -1.46
CA ALA A 31 11.79 -16.40 -1.60
C ALA A 31 12.74 -15.90 -2.70
N TYR A 32 12.24 -15.13 -3.67
CA TYR A 32 13.02 -14.52 -4.75
C TYR A 32 13.31 -13.03 -4.53
N GLN A 33 12.78 -12.44 -3.46
CA GLN A 33 12.94 -11.02 -3.14
C GLN A 33 14.18 -10.81 -2.26
N GLN A 34 14.91 -9.71 -2.50
CA GLN A 34 15.96 -9.29 -1.59
C GLN A 34 15.35 -8.85 -0.26
N THR A 35 15.85 -9.35 0.86
CA THR A 35 15.35 -8.96 2.19
C THR A 35 15.73 -7.54 2.58
N GLY A 36 15.09 -6.99 3.60
CA GLY A 36 15.31 -5.62 4.08
C GLY A 36 14.47 -4.57 3.34
N THR A 37 13.43 -4.98 2.61
CA THR A 37 12.57 -4.09 1.81
C THR A 37 11.79 -3.12 2.70
N TYR A 38 11.24 -3.60 3.82
CA TYR A 38 10.50 -2.74 4.75
C TYR A 38 11.38 -1.67 5.39
N LEU A 39 12.62 -2.02 5.75
CA LEU A 39 13.61 -1.05 6.24
C LEU A 39 13.91 0.02 5.19
N ARG A 40 14.19 -0.36 3.93
CA ARG A 40 14.52 0.60 2.87
C ARG A 40 13.32 1.48 2.46
N ALA A 41 12.13 0.90 2.41
CA ALA A 41 10.89 1.62 2.17
C ALA A 41 10.60 2.62 3.30
N ALA A 42 10.63 2.17 4.56
CA ALA A 42 10.40 3.05 5.71
C ALA A 42 11.44 4.16 5.76
N LYS A 43 12.71 3.88 5.45
CA LYS A 43 13.77 4.89 5.39
C LYS A 43 13.49 5.94 4.32
N SER A 44 13.00 5.55 3.16
CA SER A 44 12.59 6.49 2.10
C SER A 44 11.50 7.46 2.60
N LEU A 45 10.52 6.95 3.36
CA LEU A 45 9.47 7.80 3.96
C LEU A 45 9.99 8.63 5.14
N PHE A 46 10.91 8.11 5.94
CA PHE A 46 11.55 8.83 7.04
C PHE A 46 12.37 10.03 6.51
N ASP A 47 13.17 9.80 5.49
CA ASP A 47 14.06 10.79 4.86
C ASP A 47 13.28 11.84 4.02
N ALA A 48 12.04 11.55 3.61
CA ALA A 48 11.18 12.49 2.89
C ALA A 48 10.93 13.78 3.71
N LYS A 49 11.22 14.94 3.15
CA LYS A 49 11.18 16.24 3.85
C LYS A 49 9.90 17.02 3.60
N SER A 50 9.20 16.72 2.52
CA SER A 50 8.08 17.49 2.01
C SER A 50 6.91 16.57 1.65
N THR A 51 6.65 16.41 0.35
CA THR A 51 5.48 15.74 -0.18
C THR A 51 5.73 14.24 -0.33
N VAL A 52 4.77 13.43 0.13
CA VAL A 52 4.73 11.98 -0.14
C VAL A 52 3.46 11.70 -0.94
N LEU A 53 3.58 11.15 -2.14
CA LEU A 53 2.40 10.71 -2.90
C LEU A 53 2.08 9.28 -2.51
N ILE A 54 0.82 8.99 -2.19
CA ILE A 54 0.32 7.66 -1.90
C ILE A 54 -0.77 7.33 -2.92
N GLY A 55 -0.41 6.59 -3.96
CA GLY A 55 -1.33 6.05 -4.93
C GLY A 55 -2.08 4.85 -4.36
N THR A 56 -3.41 4.88 -4.37
CA THR A 56 -4.21 3.74 -3.90
C THR A 56 -5.56 3.63 -4.61
N GLY A 57 -6.18 2.45 -4.50
CA GLY A 57 -7.51 2.15 -4.99
C GLY A 57 -7.49 1.19 -6.18
N PHE A 58 -8.25 0.11 -6.01
CA PHE A 58 -8.49 -0.92 -7.00
C PHE A 58 -9.98 -0.96 -7.37
N ALA A 59 -10.29 -1.02 -8.66
CA ALA A 59 -11.68 -0.98 -9.12
C ALA A 59 -12.37 -2.34 -8.98
N VAL A 60 -13.52 -2.36 -8.28
CA VAL A 60 -14.37 -3.54 -8.11
C VAL A 60 -15.83 -3.15 -8.30
N LYS A 61 -16.54 -3.78 -9.25
CA LYS A 61 -17.97 -3.54 -9.55
C LYS A 61 -18.36 -2.04 -9.63
N GLN A 62 -17.59 -1.23 -10.35
CA GLN A 62 -17.83 0.22 -10.51
C GLN A 62 -17.69 1.05 -9.21
N THR A 63 -17.14 0.45 -8.17
CA THR A 63 -16.68 1.11 -6.94
C THR A 63 -15.21 0.76 -6.69
N PHE A 64 -14.73 0.95 -5.47
CA PHE A 64 -13.38 0.61 -5.02
C PHE A 64 -13.41 -0.45 -3.92
N GLU A 65 -12.33 -1.21 -3.79
CA GLU A 65 -12.19 -2.18 -2.70
C GLU A 65 -11.62 -1.59 -1.41
N THR A 66 -11.67 -2.37 -0.33
CA THR A 66 -11.14 -2.01 0.98
C THR A 66 -9.62 -2.20 1.09
N ASP A 67 -9.03 -3.14 0.35
CA ASP A 67 -7.58 -3.29 0.31
C ASP A 67 -6.91 -2.19 -0.53
N GLY A 68 -5.83 -1.62 0.03
CA GLY A 68 -5.23 -0.36 -0.39
C GLY A 68 -5.69 0.84 0.45
N PRO A 69 -6.94 1.31 0.33
CA PRO A 69 -7.38 2.54 0.98
C PRO A 69 -7.26 2.54 2.50
N VAL A 70 -7.47 1.40 3.19
CA VAL A 70 -7.34 1.37 4.67
C VAL A 70 -5.89 1.64 5.09
N GLY A 71 -4.94 0.94 4.49
CA GLY A 71 -3.51 1.10 4.74
C GLY A 71 -3.01 2.48 4.31
N ALA A 72 -3.51 2.99 3.18
CA ALA A 72 -3.19 4.33 2.71
C ALA A 72 -3.67 5.41 3.67
N ILE A 73 -4.89 5.31 4.22
CA ILE A 73 -5.41 6.24 5.23
C ILE A 73 -4.62 6.13 6.54
N ALA A 74 -4.32 4.92 7.00
CA ALA A 74 -3.52 4.71 8.21
C ALA A 74 -2.13 5.35 8.09
N LEU A 75 -1.44 5.11 6.96
CA LEU A 75 -0.12 5.67 6.71
C LEU A 75 -0.19 7.19 6.47
N TYR A 76 -1.21 7.68 5.78
CA TYR A 76 -1.45 9.12 5.63
C TYR A 76 -1.54 9.80 7.01
N ASN A 77 -2.36 9.26 7.91
CA ASN A 77 -2.52 9.82 9.26
C ASN A 77 -1.22 9.78 10.06
N ALA A 78 -0.48 8.67 10.00
CA ALA A 78 0.84 8.56 10.63
C ALA A 78 1.83 9.62 10.10
N LEU A 79 1.86 9.85 8.78
CA LEU A 79 2.71 10.86 8.16
C LEU A 79 2.29 12.29 8.53
N ILE A 80 0.99 12.58 8.62
CA ILE A 80 0.47 13.86 9.14
C ILE A 80 0.92 14.08 10.58
N THR A 81 0.80 13.08 11.45
CA THR A 81 1.26 13.13 12.84
C THR A 81 2.75 13.44 12.95
N LEU A 82 3.55 12.93 12.00
CA LEU A 82 4.99 13.21 11.89
C LEU A 82 5.32 14.54 11.20
N GLY A 83 4.31 15.37 10.87
CA GLY A 83 4.48 16.68 10.26
C GLY A 83 4.86 16.67 8.77
N LYS A 84 4.61 15.56 8.07
CA LYS A 84 4.85 15.44 6.62
C LYS A 84 3.61 15.87 5.83
N ASN A 85 3.75 16.01 4.51
CA ASN A 85 2.66 16.37 3.59
C ASN A 85 2.26 15.20 2.67
N PRO A 86 1.54 14.18 3.18
CA PRO A 86 1.04 13.12 2.34
C PRO A 86 -0.09 13.62 1.43
N ILE A 87 -0.16 13.07 0.21
CA ILE A 87 -1.23 13.32 -0.76
C ILE A 87 -1.73 11.97 -1.27
N LEU A 88 -3.03 11.70 -1.11
CA LEU A 88 -3.66 10.51 -1.65
C LEU A 88 -3.95 10.71 -3.15
N VAL A 89 -3.35 9.88 -3.99
CA VAL A 89 -3.55 9.92 -5.44
C VAL A 89 -4.47 8.79 -5.86
N CYS A 90 -5.70 9.11 -6.23
CA CYS A 90 -6.70 8.09 -6.57
C CYS A 90 -7.70 8.60 -7.60
N GLY A 91 -8.34 7.66 -8.30
CA GLY A 91 -9.42 7.95 -9.24
C GLY A 91 -10.79 7.88 -8.58
N ASN A 92 -11.83 8.28 -9.30
CA ASN A 92 -13.21 8.08 -8.83
C ASN A 92 -13.60 6.58 -8.83
N PRO A 93 -14.51 6.16 -7.94
CA PRO A 93 -15.23 6.98 -6.97
C PRO A 93 -14.45 7.27 -5.68
N LEU A 94 -13.30 6.63 -5.45
CA LEU A 94 -12.50 6.82 -4.23
C LEU A 94 -12.06 8.27 -4.02
N TYR A 95 -11.61 8.96 -5.06
CA TYR A 95 -11.25 10.38 -4.98
C TYR A 95 -12.39 11.23 -4.40
N SER A 96 -13.60 11.11 -4.95
CA SER A 96 -14.75 11.85 -4.46
C SER A 96 -15.16 11.46 -3.03
N ALA A 97 -14.92 10.21 -2.63
CA ALA A 97 -15.16 9.74 -1.28
C ALA A 97 -14.18 10.34 -0.25
N LEU A 98 -12.94 10.68 -0.64
CA LEU A 98 -11.88 11.12 0.28
C LEU A 98 -11.62 12.64 0.28
N LYS A 99 -11.78 13.32 -0.86
CA LYS A 99 -11.27 14.69 -1.09
C LYS A 99 -11.74 15.79 -0.12
N ASN A 100 -12.84 15.56 0.61
CA ASN A 100 -13.37 16.54 1.56
C ASN A 100 -12.67 16.46 2.93
N GLU A 101 -12.01 15.34 3.22
CA GLU A 101 -11.42 15.04 4.54
C GLU A 101 -9.90 14.83 4.44
N PHE A 102 -9.39 14.47 3.26
CA PHE A 102 -7.98 14.21 2.99
C PHE A 102 -7.43 15.13 1.90
N ASN A 103 -6.12 15.37 1.93
CA ASN A 103 -5.41 15.99 0.82
C ASN A 103 -5.31 14.98 -0.34
N CYS A 104 -6.11 15.20 -1.38
CA CYS A 104 -6.23 14.28 -2.50
C CYS A 104 -5.83 14.93 -3.83
N PHE A 105 -5.19 14.17 -4.70
CA PHE A 105 -4.93 14.50 -6.09
C PHE A 105 -5.69 13.53 -6.99
N GLU A 106 -6.53 14.06 -7.88
CA GLU A 106 -7.38 13.24 -8.73
C GLU A 106 -6.58 12.56 -9.84
N LEU A 107 -6.77 11.26 -9.99
CA LEU A 107 -6.22 10.47 -11.09
C LEU A 107 -7.32 10.24 -12.15
N PRO A 108 -7.20 10.83 -13.36
CA PRO A 108 -8.20 10.65 -14.41
C PRO A 108 -8.33 9.18 -14.83
N LEU A 109 -9.57 8.68 -14.87
CA LEU A 109 -9.87 7.32 -15.32
C LEU A 109 -9.82 7.22 -16.85
N ASN A 110 -9.48 6.03 -17.37
CA ASN A 110 -9.52 5.71 -18.80
C ASN A 110 -8.76 6.72 -19.69
N ASN A 111 -7.68 7.29 -19.17
CA ASN A 111 -6.93 8.35 -19.86
C ASN A 111 -5.48 7.95 -20.17
N PHE A 112 -5.27 6.72 -20.61
CA PHE A 112 -3.92 6.19 -20.85
C PHE A 112 -3.11 7.04 -21.84
N THR A 113 -3.75 7.56 -22.90
CA THR A 113 -3.10 8.36 -23.95
C THR A 113 -2.35 9.57 -23.40
N ASP A 114 -2.97 10.30 -22.46
CA ASP A 114 -2.38 11.51 -21.87
C ASP A 114 -1.70 11.24 -20.52
N ALA A 115 -1.81 10.02 -19.99
CA ALA A 115 -1.36 9.68 -18.64
C ALA A 115 0.12 10.01 -18.38
N MET A 116 1.00 9.74 -19.34
CA MET A 116 2.43 10.03 -19.19
C MET A 116 2.70 11.55 -19.06
N ALA A 117 2.07 12.36 -19.91
CA ALA A 117 2.21 13.81 -19.86
C ALA A 117 1.58 14.38 -18.58
N PHE A 118 0.42 13.84 -18.18
CA PHE A 118 -0.27 14.18 -16.95
C PHE A 118 0.59 13.90 -15.72
N SER A 119 1.13 12.68 -15.57
CA SER A 119 2.00 12.32 -14.45
C SER A 119 3.27 13.16 -14.40
N LYS A 120 3.89 13.45 -15.55
CA LYS A 120 5.07 14.32 -15.60
C LYS A 120 4.76 15.74 -15.11
N ALA A 121 3.62 16.31 -15.52
CA ALA A 121 3.19 17.63 -15.06
C ALA A 121 2.91 17.62 -13.55
N ALA A 122 2.17 16.61 -13.06
CA ALA A 122 1.85 16.45 -11.65
C ALA A 122 3.11 16.28 -10.78
N LEU A 123 4.08 15.46 -11.19
CA LEU A 123 5.35 15.29 -10.47
C LEU A 123 6.16 16.60 -10.41
N ALA A 124 6.16 17.40 -11.49
CA ALA A 124 6.85 18.69 -11.52
C ALA A 124 6.18 19.75 -10.63
N GLU A 125 4.85 19.68 -10.48
CA GLU A 125 4.06 20.54 -9.60
C GLU A 125 4.21 20.14 -8.13
N LEU A 126 3.93 18.88 -7.81
CA LEU A 126 3.83 18.36 -6.45
C LEU A 126 5.20 18.10 -5.80
N LYS A 127 6.24 17.88 -6.63
CA LYS A 127 7.64 17.69 -6.22
C LYS A 127 7.80 16.72 -5.04
N PRO A 128 7.36 15.46 -5.19
CA PRO A 128 7.44 14.52 -4.10
C PRO A 128 8.88 14.12 -3.78
N ASP A 129 9.12 13.83 -2.50
CA ASP A 129 10.33 13.20 -2.01
C ASP A 129 10.20 11.66 -1.95
N CYS A 130 8.97 11.14 -2.06
CA CYS A 130 8.69 9.71 -2.17
C CYS A 130 7.35 9.49 -2.91
N VAL A 131 7.30 8.48 -3.77
CA VAL A 131 6.05 8.02 -4.40
C VAL A 131 5.79 6.58 -3.97
N LEU A 132 4.68 6.37 -3.30
CA LEU A 132 4.25 5.08 -2.77
C LEU A 132 3.00 4.60 -3.52
N SER A 133 2.96 3.33 -3.89
CA SER A 133 1.79 2.66 -4.46
C SER A 133 1.29 1.58 -3.51
N ILE A 134 0.00 1.59 -3.15
CA ILE A 134 -0.62 0.59 -2.27
C ILE A 134 -1.88 0.04 -2.96
N GLU A 135 -1.86 -1.24 -3.32
CA GLU A 135 -2.99 -1.94 -3.96
C GLU A 135 -3.52 -1.18 -5.18
N ARG A 136 -2.61 -0.94 -6.13
CA ARG A 136 -2.90 -0.22 -7.37
C ARG A 136 -2.67 -1.16 -8.53
N PRO A 137 -3.68 -1.42 -9.39
CA PRO A 137 -3.47 -2.12 -10.65
C PRO A 137 -2.31 -1.51 -11.42
N GLY A 138 -1.43 -2.36 -11.93
CA GLY A 138 -0.30 -1.97 -12.75
C GLY A 138 -0.42 -2.42 -14.20
N LEU A 139 0.25 -1.70 -15.09
CA LEU A 139 0.22 -1.96 -16.53
C LEU A 139 0.83 -3.32 -16.84
N CYS A 140 0.13 -4.10 -17.64
CA CYS A 140 0.66 -5.33 -18.24
C CYS A 140 0.81 -5.18 -19.77
N HIS A 141 1.08 -6.29 -20.45
CA HIS A 141 1.18 -6.33 -21.91
C HIS A 141 -0.06 -5.70 -22.58
N GLY A 142 0.19 -4.81 -23.55
CA GLY A 142 -0.86 -4.11 -24.27
C GLY A 142 -1.40 -2.86 -23.56
N ASN A 143 -0.72 -2.36 -22.52
CA ASN A 143 -1.10 -1.16 -21.75
C ASN A 143 -2.47 -1.27 -21.10
N LYS A 144 -2.73 -2.43 -20.47
CA LYS A 144 -4.00 -2.77 -19.85
C LYS A 144 -3.83 -3.10 -18.38
N TYR A 145 -4.95 -3.08 -17.68
CA TYR A 145 -5.09 -3.48 -16.28
C TYR A 145 -6.04 -4.67 -16.19
N TYR A 146 -5.66 -5.68 -15.42
CA TYR A 146 -6.50 -6.85 -15.17
C TYR A 146 -6.63 -7.10 -13.67
N ASN A 147 -7.80 -7.58 -13.23
CA ASN A 147 -7.98 -8.07 -11.88
C ASN A 147 -7.51 -9.53 -11.74
N MET A 148 -7.58 -10.05 -10.51
CA MET A 148 -7.24 -11.45 -10.16
C MET A 148 -7.99 -12.52 -10.97
N ARG A 149 -9.10 -12.18 -11.63
CA ARG A 149 -9.90 -13.09 -12.47
C ARG A 149 -9.57 -12.97 -13.96
N GLY A 150 -8.56 -12.19 -14.33
CA GLY A 150 -8.18 -11.94 -15.72
C GLY A 150 -9.20 -11.07 -16.48
N ILE A 151 -10.02 -10.30 -15.77
CA ILE A 151 -10.97 -9.36 -16.38
C ILE A 151 -10.28 -8.01 -16.59
N ASP A 152 -10.40 -7.46 -17.80
CA ASP A 152 -9.89 -6.14 -18.15
C ASP A 152 -10.69 -5.06 -17.40
N ILE A 153 -9.99 -4.29 -16.57
CA ILE A 153 -10.55 -3.20 -15.74
C ILE A 153 -10.02 -1.83 -16.17
N SER A 154 -9.41 -1.72 -17.36
CA SER A 154 -8.70 -0.53 -17.79
C SER A 154 -9.59 0.72 -17.87
N ALA A 155 -10.88 0.54 -18.19
CA ALA A 155 -11.85 1.63 -18.25
C ALA A 155 -12.13 2.27 -16.87
N ASP A 156 -11.93 1.50 -15.80
CA ASP A 156 -12.20 1.93 -14.42
C ASP A 156 -10.90 2.34 -13.69
N CYS A 157 -9.76 2.31 -14.37
CA CYS A 157 -8.45 2.61 -13.78
C CYS A 157 -7.92 3.96 -14.25
N GLY A 158 -7.43 4.76 -13.29
CA GLY A 158 -6.47 5.82 -13.58
C GLY A 158 -5.05 5.24 -13.67
N CYS A 159 -4.15 5.89 -14.41
CA CYS A 159 -2.79 5.38 -14.63
C CYS A 159 -1.79 6.00 -13.63
N PHE A 160 -1.47 5.26 -12.57
CA PHE A 160 -0.48 5.67 -11.56
C PHE A 160 0.94 5.19 -11.89
N ASP A 161 1.10 4.28 -12.85
CA ASP A 161 2.37 3.70 -13.28
C ASP A 161 3.40 4.76 -13.70
N PHE A 162 2.95 5.84 -14.34
CA PHE A 162 3.82 6.94 -14.74
C PHE A 162 4.19 7.89 -13.59
N PHE A 163 3.46 7.89 -12.47
CA PHE A 163 3.94 8.55 -11.26
C PHE A 163 5.13 7.81 -10.67
N VAL A 164 5.11 6.47 -10.70
CA VAL A 164 6.21 5.63 -10.23
C VAL A 164 7.39 5.67 -11.21
N SER A 165 7.18 5.32 -12.48
CA SER A 165 8.27 5.18 -13.46
C SER A 165 8.92 6.49 -13.92
N GLN A 166 8.32 7.65 -13.64
CA GLN A 166 8.90 8.97 -13.98
C GLN A 166 9.37 9.75 -12.74
N ALA A 167 9.18 9.22 -11.53
CA ALA A 167 9.65 9.88 -10.33
C ALA A 167 11.18 9.99 -10.31
N SER A 168 11.70 11.14 -9.87
CA SER A 168 13.13 11.33 -9.61
C SER A 168 13.50 11.08 -8.15
N CYS A 169 12.53 10.67 -7.33
CA CYS A 169 12.65 10.34 -5.92
C CYS A 169 12.43 8.83 -5.72
N PRO A 170 12.75 8.27 -4.54
CA PRO A 170 12.47 6.88 -4.23
C PRO A 170 11.00 6.51 -4.49
N THR A 171 10.83 5.31 -5.05
CA THR A 171 9.53 4.72 -5.33
C THR A 171 9.35 3.43 -4.54
N VAL A 172 8.25 3.36 -3.81
CA VAL A 172 7.86 2.18 -3.03
C VAL A 172 6.56 1.65 -3.60
N ALA A 173 6.39 0.35 -3.65
CA ALA A 173 5.12 -0.25 -4.02
C ALA A 173 4.78 -1.44 -3.14
N ILE A 174 3.50 -1.69 -2.98
CA ILE A 174 2.92 -2.77 -2.20
C ILE A 174 1.95 -3.53 -3.09
N GLY A 175 2.08 -4.84 -3.11
CA GLY A 175 1.14 -5.73 -3.81
C GLY A 175 1.07 -7.09 -3.12
N ASP A 176 -0.07 -7.75 -3.32
CA ASP A 176 -0.39 -9.04 -2.72
C ASP A 176 -0.86 -10.11 -3.73
N GLY A 177 -1.07 -9.74 -5.00
CA GLY A 177 -1.64 -10.61 -6.03
C GLY A 177 -0.76 -10.79 -7.28
N GLY A 178 0.10 -9.84 -7.60
CA GLY A 178 1.01 -9.87 -8.77
C GLY A 178 0.60 -8.97 -9.93
N ASN A 179 -0.60 -8.40 -9.90
CA ASN A 179 -1.11 -7.47 -10.90
C ASN A 179 -1.03 -6.00 -10.43
N GLU A 180 -0.41 -5.74 -9.29
CA GLU A 180 -0.24 -4.40 -8.73
C GLU A 180 1.06 -3.75 -9.21
N ILE A 181 1.10 -2.42 -9.24
CA ILE A 181 2.32 -1.65 -9.50
C ILE A 181 3.44 -2.12 -8.57
N GLY A 182 4.66 -2.25 -9.10
CA GLY A 182 5.83 -2.73 -8.37
C GLY A 182 6.08 -4.23 -8.53
N MET A 183 5.02 -5.03 -8.74
CA MET A 183 5.13 -6.47 -8.99
C MET A 183 5.92 -6.80 -10.26
N GLY A 184 6.14 -5.82 -11.15
CA GLY A 184 7.09 -5.92 -12.26
C GLY A 184 8.49 -6.38 -11.84
N ASN A 185 8.93 -6.04 -10.61
CA ASN A 185 10.22 -6.45 -10.04
C ASN A 185 10.39 -7.98 -9.96
N LEU A 186 9.27 -8.71 -9.83
CA LEU A 186 9.24 -10.17 -9.67
C LEU A 186 8.48 -10.87 -10.78
N SER A 187 8.15 -10.17 -11.87
CA SER A 187 7.28 -10.68 -12.95
C SER A 187 7.75 -12.02 -13.55
N GLN A 188 9.06 -12.27 -13.61
CA GLN A 188 9.63 -13.54 -14.08
C GLN A 188 9.36 -14.75 -13.16
N TYR A 189 9.02 -14.52 -11.89
CA TYR A 189 8.76 -15.55 -10.88
C TYR A 189 7.26 -15.80 -10.66
N MET A 190 6.39 -15.11 -11.41
CA MET A 190 4.93 -15.20 -11.27
C MET A 190 4.31 -16.27 -12.17
N THR A 191 5.10 -17.14 -12.81
CA THR A 191 4.58 -18.17 -13.73
C THR A 191 3.61 -19.15 -13.07
N GLU A 192 3.72 -19.34 -11.75
CA GLU A 192 2.83 -20.20 -10.97
C GLU A 192 1.55 -19.47 -10.52
N LEU A 193 1.55 -18.15 -10.54
CA LEU A 193 0.36 -17.35 -10.28
C LEU A 193 -0.50 -17.34 -11.54
N SER A 194 -1.74 -17.79 -11.43
CA SER A 194 -2.72 -17.74 -12.54
C SER A 194 -3.24 -16.31 -12.75
N ILE A 195 -2.33 -15.36 -12.99
CA ILE A 195 -2.58 -13.92 -13.11
C ILE A 195 -1.90 -13.34 -14.36
N MET A 196 -2.41 -12.21 -14.84
CA MET A 196 -1.69 -11.34 -15.77
C MET A 196 -0.74 -10.44 -14.99
N PRO A 197 0.58 -10.70 -15.01
CA PRO A 197 1.50 -9.96 -14.16
C PRO A 197 1.60 -8.50 -14.59
N CYS A 198 1.67 -7.62 -13.60
CA CYS A 198 2.10 -6.25 -13.81
C CYS A 198 3.56 -6.22 -14.31
N LEU A 199 3.87 -5.24 -15.15
CA LEU A 199 5.22 -5.00 -15.68
C LEU A 199 5.88 -3.74 -15.10
N THR A 200 5.12 -2.91 -14.39
CA THR A 200 5.64 -1.69 -13.78
C THR A 200 6.50 -2.04 -12.56
N CYS A 201 7.78 -1.68 -12.62
CA CYS A 201 8.76 -1.85 -11.55
C CYS A 201 8.76 -0.65 -10.59
N CYS A 202 9.44 -0.81 -9.45
CA CYS A 202 9.71 0.24 -8.46
C CYS A 202 11.07 0.00 -7.77
N ASP A 203 11.56 0.96 -6.98
CA ASP A 203 12.81 0.80 -6.25
C ASP A 203 12.68 -0.22 -5.10
N GLU A 204 11.61 -0.12 -4.31
CA GLU A 204 11.33 -1.05 -3.20
C GLU A 204 9.92 -1.63 -3.30
N LEU A 205 9.85 -2.94 -3.57
CA LEU A 205 8.59 -3.70 -3.53
C LEU A 205 8.41 -4.29 -2.13
N LEU A 206 7.23 -4.12 -1.54
CA LEU A 206 6.80 -4.79 -0.32
C LEU A 206 5.75 -5.83 -0.67
N LEU A 207 5.99 -7.08 -0.27
CA LEU A 207 5.02 -8.15 -0.38
C LEU A 207 4.27 -8.31 0.95
N ALA A 208 2.96 -8.47 0.89
CA ALA A 208 2.13 -8.85 2.01
C ALA A 208 0.97 -9.71 1.53
N ASP A 209 0.32 -10.46 2.43
CA ASP A 209 -0.89 -11.23 2.12
C ASP A 209 -2.14 -10.34 1.93
N VAL A 210 -2.09 -9.11 2.44
CA VAL A 210 -3.08 -8.03 2.28
C VAL A 210 -2.28 -6.72 2.20
N SER A 211 -2.46 -5.91 1.17
CA SER A 211 -1.63 -4.71 0.94
C SER A 211 -1.72 -3.68 2.08
N ASN A 212 -2.89 -3.54 2.72
CA ASN A 212 -3.07 -2.67 3.88
C ASN A 212 -2.09 -3.00 5.02
N TRP A 213 -1.79 -4.28 5.22
CA TRP A 213 -0.95 -4.74 6.32
C TRP A 213 0.51 -4.28 6.18
N ALA A 214 0.99 -4.20 4.95
CA ALA A 214 2.33 -3.69 4.67
C ALA A 214 2.48 -2.21 5.08
N ALA A 215 1.41 -1.41 4.97
CA ALA A 215 1.43 -0.04 5.46
C ALA A 215 1.71 0.00 6.98
N TYR A 216 1.13 -0.92 7.75
CA TYR A 216 1.39 -1.01 9.20
C TYR A 216 2.85 -1.42 9.49
N GLY A 217 3.44 -2.29 8.66
CA GLY A 217 4.87 -2.63 8.76
C GLY A 217 5.78 -1.41 8.56
N ILE A 218 5.43 -0.49 7.66
CA ILE A 218 6.14 0.79 7.51
C ILE A 218 5.95 1.67 8.75
N ILE A 219 4.71 1.80 9.24
CA ILE A 219 4.39 2.59 10.43
C ILE A 219 5.15 2.07 11.66
N ALA A 220 5.38 0.76 11.78
CA ALA A 220 6.18 0.17 12.86
C ALA A 220 7.62 0.74 12.91
N PHE A 221 8.29 0.87 11.75
CA PHE A 221 9.61 1.49 11.66
C PHE A 221 9.59 2.98 12.00
N LEU A 222 8.63 3.72 11.44
CA LEU A 222 8.45 5.14 11.73
C LEU A 222 8.21 5.36 13.23
N SER A 223 7.39 4.51 13.85
CA SER A 223 7.09 4.56 15.28
C SER A 223 8.37 4.40 16.11
N ARG A 224 9.17 3.40 15.78
CA ARG A 224 10.45 3.12 16.45
C ARG A 224 11.45 4.27 16.31
N TRP A 225 11.65 4.79 15.10
CA TRP A 225 12.63 5.86 14.86
C TRP A 225 12.22 7.21 15.45
N HIS A 226 10.91 7.47 15.55
CA HIS A 226 10.39 8.66 16.21
C HIS A 226 10.13 8.48 17.71
N SER A 227 10.31 7.26 18.25
CA SER A 227 9.99 6.92 19.65
C SER A 227 8.55 7.31 20.05
N GLN A 228 7.62 7.09 19.13
CA GLN A 228 6.19 7.40 19.28
C GLN A 228 5.38 6.21 18.77
N ASP A 229 4.40 5.73 19.55
CA ASP A 229 3.56 4.60 19.14
C ASP A 229 2.47 5.03 18.13
N LEU A 230 2.84 5.18 16.85
CA LEU A 230 1.91 5.58 15.79
C LEU A 230 0.92 4.45 15.45
N LEU A 231 1.29 3.20 15.76
CA LEU A 231 0.43 2.03 15.54
C LEU A 231 -0.76 1.98 16.50
N ALA A 232 -0.64 2.54 17.71
CA ALA A 232 -1.75 2.66 18.65
C ALA A 232 -2.91 3.54 18.12
N GLU A 233 -2.60 4.48 17.23
CA GLU A 233 -3.58 5.39 16.62
C GLU A 233 -4.29 4.79 15.39
N VAL A 234 -3.87 3.59 14.95
CA VAL A 234 -4.45 2.93 13.78
C VAL A 234 -5.70 2.13 14.18
N ASP A 235 -6.87 2.75 14.01
CA ASP A 235 -8.17 2.08 14.16
C ASP A 235 -8.67 1.54 12.80
N THR A 236 -8.29 0.30 12.49
CA THR A 236 -8.67 -0.35 11.22
C THR A 236 -10.18 -0.49 11.05
N LEU A 237 -10.93 -0.70 12.15
CA LEU A 237 -12.37 -0.86 12.10
C LEU A 237 -13.05 0.47 11.77
N ALA A 238 -12.61 1.57 12.37
CA ALA A 238 -13.13 2.90 12.06
C ALA A 238 -12.85 3.29 10.60
N ILE A 239 -11.65 3.00 10.08
CA ILE A 239 -11.30 3.27 8.68
C ILE A 239 -12.14 2.42 7.71
N LEU A 240 -12.32 1.13 8.01
CA LEU A 240 -13.19 0.24 7.22
C LEU A 240 -14.65 0.73 7.23
N GLN A 241 -15.17 1.13 8.39
CA GLN A 241 -16.53 1.67 8.52
C GLN A 241 -16.68 2.95 7.69
N TYR A 242 -15.71 3.85 7.77
CA TYR A 242 -15.66 5.08 7.00
C TYR A 242 -15.73 4.83 5.48
N LEU A 243 -14.95 3.86 4.98
CA LEU A 243 -14.92 3.47 3.56
C LEU A 243 -16.20 2.72 3.14
N SER A 244 -16.72 1.85 4.01
CA SER A 244 -17.96 1.10 3.80
C SER A 244 -19.15 2.04 3.61
N GLU A 245 -19.28 3.08 4.42
CA GLU A 245 -20.31 4.12 4.29
C GLU A 245 -20.21 4.91 2.97
N ARG A 246 -19.04 4.87 2.32
CA ARG A 246 -18.75 5.52 1.04
C ARG A 246 -18.77 4.55 -0.14
N GLY A 247 -19.21 3.31 0.09
CA GLY A 247 -19.46 2.33 -0.95
C GLY A 247 -18.28 1.42 -1.27
N SER A 248 -17.29 1.31 -0.38
CA SER A 248 -16.25 0.27 -0.54
C SER A 248 -16.86 -1.13 -0.55
N VAL A 249 -16.14 -2.08 -1.14
CA VAL A 249 -16.47 -3.50 -1.08
C VAL A 249 -15.22 -4.32 -0.77
N ASP A 250 -15.42 -5.54 -0.31
CA ASP A 250 -14.34 -6.51 -0.22
C ASP A 250 -13.88 -6.98 -1.61
N GLY A 251 -12.57 -7.01 -1.87
CA GLY A 251 -12.00 -7.42 -3.17
C GLY A 251 -12.29 -8.87 -3.55
N VAL A 252 -12.52 -9.73 -2.56
CA VAL A 252 -12.79 -11.17 -2.74
C VAL A 252 -14.30 -11.44 -2.82
N THR A 253 -15.07 -11.00 -1.82
CA THR A 253 -16.51 -11.27 -1.72
C THR A 253 -17.36 -10.34 -2.58
N HIS A 254 -16.82 -9.16 -2.95
CA HIS A 254 -17.51 -8.08 -3.65
C HIS A 254 -18.78 -7.59 -2.94
N LYS A 255 -18.81 -7.69 -1.62
CA LYS A 255 -19.87 -7.16 -0.77
C LYS A 255 -19.33 -6.01 0.05
N ASN A 256 -20.22 -5.11 0.45
CA ASN A 256 -19.89 -4.07 1.42
C ASN A 256 -19.85 -4.72 2.81
N GLU A 257 -18.67 -5.16 3.22
CA GLU A 257 -18.38 -5.84 4.48
C GLU A 257 -17.14 -5.18 5.10
N LEU A 258 -17.02 -5.23 6.43
CA LEU A 258 -15.88 -4.64 7.16
C LEU A 258 -14.70 -5.62 7.18
N THR A 259 -14.22 -5.94 5.99
CA THR A 259 -13.19 -6.93 5.73
C THR A 259 -12.10 -6.38 4.82
N GLU A 260 -10.93 -6.97 4.92
CA GLU A 260 -9.78 -6.77 4.04
C GLU A 260 -9.52 -8.13 3.39
N ASP A 261 -9.79 -8.26 2.09
CA ASP A 261 -9.60 -9.51 1.33
C ASP A 261 -10.26 -10.77 1.88
N GLY A 262 -11.49 -10.61 2.33
CA GLY A 262 -12.31 -11.65 2.92
C GLY A 262 -11.94 -11.96 4.38
N LEU A 263 -10.95 -11.27 4.94
CA LEU A 263 -10.57 -11.38 6.34
C LEU A 263 -11.23 -10.30 7.18
N HIS A 264 -11.73 -10.69 8.36
CA HIS A 264 -12.32 -9.74 9.29
C HIS A 264 -11.27 -8.73 9.78
N ALA A 265 -11.69 -7.48 10.03
CA ALA A 265 -10.87 -6.39 10.58
C ALA A 265 -10.00 -6.76 11.81
N MET A 266 -10.36 -7.83 12.53
CA MET A 266 -9.61 -8.33 13.69
C MET A 266 -8.22 -8.83 13.30
N HIS A 267 -8.03 -9.34 12.07
CA HIS A 267 -6.73 -9.80 11.59
C HIS A 267 -5.75 -8.62 11.51
N GLY A 268 -6.17 -7.49 10.94
CA GLY A 268 -5.38 -6.25 10.94
C GLY A 268 -5.05 -5.75 12.35
N GLN A 269 -6.01 -5.77 13.27
CA GLN A 269 -5.77 -5.36 14.67
C GLN A 269 -4.78 -6.27 15.40
N GLN A 270 -4.88 -7.59 15.21
CA GLN A 270 -3.94 -8.56 15.78
C GLN A 270 -2.52 -8.38 15.20
N LEU A 271 -2.43 -8.10 13.90
CA LEU A 271 -1.16 -7.80 13.25
C LEU A 271 -0.53 -6.53 13.81
N ILE A 272 -1.30 -5.46 13.97
CA ILE A 272 -0.84 -4.21 14.59
C ILE A 272 -0.31 -4.46 16.00
N ALA A 273 -1.00 -5.25 16.83
CA ALA A 273 -0.54 -5.60 18.17
C ALA A 273 0.83 -6.32 18.14
N ARG A 274 1.02 -7.26 17.20
CA ARG A 274 2.32 -7.95 17.01
C ARG A 274 3.41 -6.98 16.54
N LEU A 275 3.09 -6.05 15.65
CA LEU A 275 4.03 -5.02 15.18
C LEU A 275 4.45 -4.05 16.29
N ARG A 276 3.54 -3.65 17.19
CA ARG A 276 3.84 -2.82 18.37
C ARG A 276 4.85 -3.51 19.30
N GLN A 277 4.69 -4.81 19.50
CA GLN A 277 5.64 -5.62 20.28
C GLN A 277 7.01 -5.72 19.59
N LEU A 278 7.05 -6.00 18.28
CA LEU A 278 8.30 -6.15 17.52
C LEU A 278 9.09 -4.85 17.40
N SER A 279 8.41 -3.73 17.18
CA SER A 279 9.05 -2.41 17.04
C SER A 279 9.58 -1.86 18.35
N GLY A 280 9.16 -2.42 19.50
CA GLY A 280 9.62 -2.02 20.82
C GLY A 280 9.03 -0.70 21.32
N VAL A 281 7.95 -0.22 20.70
CA VAL A 281 7.25 1.02 21.08
C VAL A 281 6.10 0.80 22.06
N ALA A 282 5.68 -0.46 22.28
CA ALA A 282 4.69 -0.78 23.29
C ALA A 282 5.23 -0.48 24.70
N ASN A 283 4.55 0.38 25.44
CA ASN A 283 4.82 0.56 26.87
C ASN A 283 4.55 -0.76 27.58
N GLN A 284 5.54 -1.31 28.29
CA GLN A 284 5.40 -2.56 29.07
C GLN A 284 4.31 -2.53 30.16
N ASN A 285 3.60 -1.40 30.34
CA ASN A 285 2.66 -1.15 31.43
C ASN A 285 1.21 -0.87 30.96
N GLU A 286 0.90 -0.85 29.67
CA GLU A 286 -0.47 -0.53 29.19
C GLU A 286 -1.25 -1.74 28.65
N ASP A 287 -0.63 -2.91 28.52
CA ASP A 287 -1.27 -4.15 28.04
C ASP A 287 -1.44 -5.23 29.16
N LEU A 288 -1.59 -4.82 30.42
CA LEU A 288 -1.99 -5.68 31.56
C LEU A 288 -3.38 -5.33 32.09
#